data_AF-A0A534VWR1-F1
#
_entry.id   AF-A0A534VWR1-F1
#
_cell.length_a   1.000
_cell.length_b   1.000
_cell.length_c   1.000
_cell.angle_alpha   90.00
_cell.angle_beta   90.00
_cell.angle_gamma   90.00
#
_symmetry.space_group_name_H-M   'P 1'
#
loop_
_entity.id
_entity.type
_entity.pdbx_description
1 polymer ?
#
loop_
_entity_poly.entity_id
_entity_poly.type
_entity_poly.pdbx_seq_one_letter_code
_entity_poly.pdbx_strand_id
1 'polypeptide(L)'
;MSLLRLLVVALAGACGWRTGFQPFAPGPDTSARPVGLITTGSAFARAGVQRRVAEALERASRRRVVLLDAPVSARDAAVKDLAARLIRENPSIVGYDWREPRCATGAGVLTAITRQVDAVYRVSLDYVERSRPATATETAELGPLARGFRAVGLAAPGTVREATTKGSVDALLFTARRGSRPIPVVRTATQVEPSALTPRPDVAALASEALRDIPPFRAPEWDTVARRLVASGCPFVALALADAGLTSARAGRAVRTAALATIREAAKHRVRRADDDAAHGLKRGEAPELPEASAPDAAADAGSSAGGSSGTPAPAPAQQYSCSTLCGMHMIELCNRDKILWDSHGRRWEPTACGTMREEAFLKECYRQQWLSGAFHDACLVPCEREEEGRDRLLDLLQGAGCLRHHPS
;
A
#
# COMPACT_ATOMS: atom_id res chain seq x y z
N MET A 1 -33.61 48.82 -35.28
CA MET A 1 -34.02 47.44 -34.93
C MET A 1 -33.22 46.34 -35.66
N SER A 2 -31.94 46.54 -36.04
CA SER A 2 -31.23 45.55 -36.89
C SER A 2 -29.89 45.00 -36.38
N LEU A 3 -29.25 45.57 -35.35
CA LEU A 3 -27.95 45.05 -34.87
C LEU A 3 -28.08 44.02 -33.74
N LEU A 4 -29.07 44.16 -32.86
CA LEU A 4 -29.28 43.24 -31.74
C LEU A 4 -29.70 41.84 -32.20
N ARG A 5 -30.49 41.74 -33.28
CA ARG A 5 -30.96 40.46 -33.83
C ARG A 5 -29.84 39.70 -34.56
N LEU A 6 -28.93 40.40 -35.24
CA LEU A 6 -27.77 39.78 -35.89
C LEU A 6 -26.78 39.22 -34.86
N LEU A 7 -26.62 39.89 -33.71
CA LEU A 7 -25.74 39.43 -32.62
C LEU A 7 -26.28 38.18 -31.92
N VAL A 8 -27.60 38.07 -31.75
CA VAL A 8 -28.25 36.87 -31.17
C VAL A 8 -28.16 35.67 -32.12
N VAL A 9 -28.30 35.87 -33.44
CA VAL A 9 -28.16 34.78 -34.42
C VAL A 9 -26.70 34.33 -34.56
N ALA A 10 -25.73 35.25 -34.45
CA ALA A 10 -24.30 34.91 -34.45
C ALA A 10 -23.87 34.18 -33.17
N LEU A 11 -24.38 34.57 -31.99
CA LEU A 11 -24.16 33.84 -30.73
C LEU A 11 -24.87 32.48 -30.72
N ALA A 12 -26.06 32.36 -31.32
CA ALA A 12 -26.75 31.08 -31.47
C ALA A 12 -26.07 30.15 -32.49
N GLY A 13 -25.45 30.69 -33.54
CA GLY A 13 -24.65 29.94 -34.51
C GLY A 13 -23.30 29.47 -33.94
N ALA A 14 -22.69 30.25 -33.05
CA ALA A 14 -21.45 29.87 -32.35
C ALA A 14 -21.71 28.90 -31.16
N CYS A 15 -22.90 28.92 -30.58
CA CYS A 15 -23.41 27.89 -29.67
C CYS A 15 -24.03 26.69 -30.39
N GLY A 16 -23.63 26.46 -31.65
CA GLY A 16 -24.14 25.43 -32.54
C GLY A 16 -24.48 24.14 -31.79
N TRP A 17 -25.79 23.88 -31.70
CA TRP A 17 -26.37 22.61 -31.33
C TRP A 17 -25.76 21.52 -32.22
N ARG A 18 -24.69 20.90 -31.73
CA ARG A 18 -24.34 19.52 -32.08
C ARG A 18 -25.31 18.60 -31.34
N THR A 19 -26.60 18.69 -31.62
CA THR A 19 -27.53 17.58 -31.40
C THR A 19 -27.40 16.61 -32.57
N GLY A 20 -26.18 16.11 -32.77
CA GLY A 20 -26.07 14.77 -33.31
C GLY A 20 -26.62 13.89 -32.20
N PHE A 21 -27.77 13.25 -32.43
CA PHE A 21 -28.21 12.11 -31.65
C PHE A 21 -27.04 11.13 -31.60
N GLN A 22 -26.20 11.23 -30.56
CA GLN A 22 -25.34 10.12 -30.20
C GLN A 22 -26.33 9.03 -29.78
N PRO A 23 -26.29 7.83 -30.39
CA PRO A 23 -27.08 6.72 -29.88
C PRO A 23 -26.80 6.63 -28.39
N PHE A 24 -27.86 6.55 -27.57
CA PHE A 24 -27.75 6.37 -26.13
C PHE A 24 -26.66 5.34 -25.89
N ALA A 25 -25.53 5.77 -25.31
CA ALA A 25 -24.50 4.83 -24.92
C ALA A 25 -25.21 3.82 -24.01
N PRO A 26 -25.13 2.51 -24.29
CA PRO A 26 -25.79 1.53 -23.46
C PRO A 26 -25.35 1.79 -22.02
N GLY A 27 -26.34 1.92 -21.12
CA GLY A 27 -26.09 2.16 -19.70
C GLY A 27 -25.18 1.07 -19.14
N PRO A 28 -24.56 1.32 -17.96
CA PRO A 28 -23.70 0.33 -17.33
C PRO A 28 -24.47 -0.99 -17.18
N ASP A 29 -23.77 -2.10 -17.37
CA ASP A 29 -24.34 -3.42 -17.15
C ASP A 29 -24.70 -3.55 -15.67
N THR A 30 -26.00 -3.47 -15.36
CA THR A 30 -26.52 -3.56 -13.99
C THR A 30 -26.50 -4.99 -13.46
N SER A 31 -26.33 -5.99 -14.33
CA SER A 31 -26.20 -7.39 -13.92
C SER A 31 -24.79 -7.72 -13.43
N ALA A 32 -23.79 -6.94 -13.86
CA ALA A 32 -22.41 -7.07 -13.44
C ALA A 32 -22.14 -6.36 -12.11
N ARG A 33 -21.28 -6.95 -11.27
CA ARG A 33 -20.81 -6.30 -10.04
C ARG A 33 -20.02 -5.02 -10.37
N PRO A 34 -20.12 -3.99 -9.54
CA PRO A 34 -19.41 -2.73 -9.73
C PRO A 34 -17.88 -2.89 -9.67
N VAL A 35 -17.19 -1.85 -10.12
CA VAL A 35 -15.74 -1.69 -9.94
C VAL A 35 -15.48 -0.56 -8.94
N GLY A 36 -14.46 -0.72 -8.10
CA GLY A 36 -14.01 0.31 -7.18
C GLY A 36 -13.06 1.30 -7.85
N LEU A 37 -13.08 2.56 -7.42
CA LEU A 37 -12.14 3.59 -7.83
C LEU A 37 -11.54 4.27 -6.60
N ILE A 38 -10.22 4.23 -6.48
CA ILE A 38 -9.43 4.99 -5.50
C ILE A 38 -8.69 6.09 -6.25
N THR A 39 -8.86 7.34 -5.80
CA THR A 39 -8.16 8.50 -6.37
C THR A 39 -7.23 9.11 -5.32
N THR A 40 -5.95 9.27 -5.64
CA THR A 40 -4.95 9.88 -4.75
C THR A 40 -4.14 10.95 -5.46
N GLY A 41 -3.67 11.95 -4.71
CA GLY A 41 -2.79 13.00 -5.21
C GLY A 41 -3.46 14.36 -5.41
N SER A 42 -2.61 15.37 -5.59
CA SER A 42 -3.00 16.78 -5.61
C SER A 42 -3.92 17.17 -6.77
N ALA A 43 -3.94 16.39 -7.87
CA ALA A 43 -4.81 16.66 -9.01
C ALA A 43 -6.31 16.51 -8.68
N PHE A 44 -6.64 15.76 -7.62
CA PHE A 44 -8.01 15.50 -7.19
C PHE A 44 -8.55 16.48 -6.14
N ALA A 45 -7.72 17.41 -5.65
CA ALA A 45 -8.15 18.44 -4.70
C ALA A 45 -9.22 19.38 -5.27
N ARG A 46 -9.35 19.45 -6.61
CA ARG A 46 -10.36 20.26 -7.29
C ARG A 46 -11.71 19.56 -7.31
N ALA A 47 -12.75 20.30 -6.95
CA ALA A 47 -14.12 19.81 -6.98
C ALA A 47 -14.51 19.24 -8.36
N GLY A 48 -15.17 18.09 -8.36
CA GLY A 48 -15.71 17.46 -9.56
C GLY A 48 -14.69 16.73 -10.46
N VAL A 49 -13.39 16.74 -10.17
CA VAL A 49 -12.40 15.94 -10.93
C VAL A 49 -12.61 14.45 -10.67
N GLN A 50 -12.72 14.05 -9.40
CA GLN A 50 -12.96 12.66 -9.00
C GLN A 50 -14.21 12.07 -9.67
N ARG A 51 -15.32 12.82 -9.67
CA ARG A 51 -16.57 12.40 -10.32
C ARG A 51 -16.40 12.20 -11.82
N ARG A 52 -15.72 13.11 -12.53
CA ARG A 52 -15.49 12.96 -13.97
C ARG A 52 -14.59 11.77 -14.32
N VAL A 53 -13.62 11.44 -13.46
CA VAL A 53 -12.81 10.21 -13.61
C VAL A 53 -13.68 8.97 -13.37
N ALA A 54 -14.57 8.98 -12.38
CA ALA A 54 -15.52 7.89 -12.16
C ALA A 54 -16.43 7.66 -13.36
N GLU A 55 -17.01 8.73 -13.91
CA GLU A 55 -17.84 8.68 -15.13
C GLU A 55 -17.04 8.16 -16.35
N ALA A 56 -15.76 8.52 -16.46
CA ALA A 56 -14.89 8.02 -17.51
C ALA A 56 -14.63 6.51 -17.35
N LEU A 57 -14.36 6.06 -16.14
CA LEU A 57 -14.18 4.64 -15.83
C LEU A 57 -15.47 3.85 -16.05
N GLU A 58 -16.63 4.40 -15.68
CA GLU A 58 -17.93 3.77 -15.91
C GLU A 58 -18.18 3.55 -17.41
N ARG A 59 -17.89 4.56 -18.23
CA ARG A 59 -17.97 4.46 -19.69
C ARG A 59 -16.98 3.45 -20.29
N ALA A 60 -15.75 3.40 -19.76
CA ALA A 60 -14.71 2.49 -20.25
C ALA A 60 -14.97 1.03 -19.86
N SER A 61 -15.33 0.80 -18.59
CA SER A 61 -15.57 -0.54 -18.03
C SER A 61 -16.97 -1.08 -18.31
N ARG A 62 -17.92 -0.21 -18.69
CA ARG A 62 -19.37 -0.49 -18.78
C ARG A 62 -19.95 -1.07 -17.49
N ARG A 63 -19.36 -0.73 -16.35
CA ARG A 63 -19.77 -1.18 -15.01
C ARG A 63 -19.97 0.02 -14.11
N ARG A 64 -20.91 -0.10 -13.17
CA ARG A 64 -21.09 0.90 -12.11
C ARG A 64 -19.79 1.10 -11.34
N VAL A 65 -19.45 2.34 -11.03
CA VAL A 65 -18.23 2.69 -10.28
C VAL A 65 -18.59 3.05 -8.83
N VAL A 66 -17.89 2.46 -7.88
CA VAL A 66 -17.97 2.78 -6.45
C VAL A 66 -16.71 3.52 -6.04
N LEU A 67 -16.85 4.74 -5.52
CA LEU A 67 -15.74 5.50 -4.99
C LEU A 67 -15.28 4.92 -3.65
N LEU A 68 -13.97 4.74 -3.51
CA LEU A 68 -13.32 4.20 -2.32
C LEU A 68 -12.21 5.15 -1.89
N ASP A 69 -12.14 5.46 -0.60
CA ASP A 69 -11.05 6.30 -0.06
C ASP A 69 -9.74 5.51 0.02
N ALA A 70 -9.82 4.24 0.43
CA ALA A 70 -8.69 3.34 0.57
C ALA A 70 -9.15 1.87 0.40
N PRO A 71 -8.23 0.92 0.19
CA PRO A 71 -8.53 -0.49 0.30
C PRO A 71 -9.00 -0.83 1.72
N VAL A 72 -9.89 -1.82 1.83
CA VAL A 72 -10.45 -2.24 3.12
C VAL A 72 -9.40 -2.88 4.00
N SER A 73 -9.37 -2.48 5.26
CA SER A 73 -8.45 -2.99 6.28
C SER A 73 -9.15 -3.90 7.27
N ALA A 74 -8.40 -4.75 7.97
CA ALA A 74 -8.94 -5.57 9.06
C ALA A 74 -9.47 -4.73 10.25
N ARG A 75 -9.18 -3.42 10.29
CA ARG A 75 -9.65 -2.52 11.36
C ARG A 75 -11.03 -1.90 11.04
N ASP A 76 -11.49 -2.01 9.79
CA ASP A 76 -12.72 -1.38 9.32
C ASP A 76 -13.96 -1.98 10.00
N ALA A 77 -14.96 -1.14 10.26
CA ALA A 77 -16.21 -1.55 10.90
C ALA A 77 -16.92 -2.68 10.13
N ALA A 78 -16.99 -2.57 8.80
CA ALA A 78 -17.61 -3.60 7.95
C ALA A 78 -16.91 -4.97 8.06
N VAL A 79 -15.59 -4.99 8.26
CA VAL A 79 -14.84 -6.25 8.46
C VAL A 79 -15.08 -6.82 9.85
N LYS A 80 -15.17 -5.97 10.88
CA LYS A 80 -15.55 -6.38 12.24
C LYS A 80 -16.96 -6.98 12.26
N ASP A 81 -17.91 -6.37 11.57
CA ASP A 81 -19.29 -6.86 11.47
C ASP A 81 -19.37 -8.20 10.73
N LEU A 82 -18.60 -8.33 9.64
CA LEU A 82 -18.41 -9.58 8.91
C LEU A 82 -17.85 -10.67 9.81
N ALA A 83 -16.78 -10.37 10.57
CA ALA A 83 -16.19 -11.31 11.52
C ALA A 83 -17.17 -11.72 12.61
N ALA A 84 -17.88 -10.76 13.20
CA ALA A 84 -18.88 -11.03 14.22
C ALA A 84 -20.00 -11.93 13.69
N ARG A 85 -20.46 -11.71 12.43
CA ARG A 85 -21.45 -12.57 11.79
C ARG A 85 -20.92 -14.00 11.60
N LEU A 86 -19.73 -14.15 11.02
CA LEU A 86 -19.14 -15.46 10.78
C LEU A 86 -18.88 -16.23 12.09
N ILE A 87 -18.51 -15.53 13.16
CA ILE A 87 -18.34 -16.11 14.50
C ILE A 87 -19.69 -16.59 15.06
N ARG A 88 -20.77 -15.81 14.93
CA ARG A 88 -22.11 -16.24 15.36
C ARG A 88 -22.57 -17.49 14.61
N GLU A 89 -22.33 -17.55 13.31
CA GLU A 89 -22.68 -18.70 12.48
C GLU A 89 -21.78 -19.91 12.72
N ASN A 90 -20.55 -19.69 13.18
CA ASN A 90 -19.56 -20.74 13.41
C ASN A 90 -18.85 -20.55 14.76
N PRO A 91 -19.51 -20.85 15.91
CA PRO A 91 -18.96 -20.60 17.23
C PRO A 91 -17.58 -21.23 17.50
N SER A 92 -17.22 -22.28 16.76
CA SER A 92 -15.90 -22.92 16.83
C SER A 92 -14.71 -22.02 16.44
N ILE A 93 -14.94 -20.81 15.93
CA ILE A 93 -13.88 -19.88 15.49
C ILE A 93 -13.66 -18.70 16.45
N VAL A 94 -14.38 -18.59 17.58
CA VAL A 94 -14.31 -17.45 18.52
C VAL A 94 -12.88 -17.12 18.98
N GLY A 95 -12.04 -18.14 19.21
CA GLY A 95 -10.66 -17.97 19.70
C GLY A 95 -9.61 -17.67 18.61
N TYR A 96 -10.02 -17.59 17.35
CA TYR A 96 -9.12 -17.38 16.22
C TYR A 96 -8.90 -15.89 15.95
N ASP A 97 -7.66 -15.49 15.65
CA ASP A 97 -7.38 -14.12 15.21
C ASP A 97 -7.74 -13.92 13.74
N TRP A 98 -9.00 -13.55 13.51
CA TRP A 98 -9.57 -13.32 12.18
C TRP A 98 -8.90 -12.17 11.38
N ARG A 99 -8.04 -11.37 12.01
CA ARG A 99 -7.32 -10.29 11.33
C ARG A 99 -6.24 -10.81 10.38
N GLU A 100 -5.75 -12.03 10.62
CA GLU A 100 -4.78 -12.74 9.78
C GLU A 100 -3.68 -11.82 9.21
N PRO A 101 -2.80 -11.23 10.04
CA PRO A 101 -1.87 -10.19 9.61
C PRO A 101 -0.88 -10.66 8.53
N ARG A 102 -0.68 -11.98 8.40
CA ARG A 102 0.17 -12.61 7.36
C ARG A 102 -0.52 -12.65 5.98
N CYS A 103 -1.80 -12.35 5.90
CA CYS A 103 -2.62 -12.46 4.69
C CYS A 103 -2.70 -11.13 3.95
N ALA A 104 -1.59 -10.72 3.33
CA ALA A 104 -1.50 -9.50 2.53
C ALA A 104 -2.52 -9.45 1.37
N THR A 105 -2.85 -10.61 0.78
CA THR A 105 -3.93 -10.76 -0.23
C THR A 105 -5.34 -10.57 0.36
N GLY A 106 -5.47 -10.66 1.68
CA GLY A 106 -6.74 -10.57 2.39
C GLY A 106 -7.42 -9.21 2.23
N ALA A 107 -6.66 -8.10 2.24
CA ALA A 107 -7.23 -6.76 2.11
C ALA A 107 -8.00 -6.56 0.79
N GLY A 108 -7.47 -7.09 -0.31
CA GLY A 108 -8.13 -7.04 -1.61
C GLY A 108 -9.44 -7.84 -1.62
N VAL A 109 -9.40 -9.08 -1.14
CA VAL A 109 -10.57 -9.96 -1.09
C VAL A 109 -11.65 -9.41 -0.14
N LEU A 110 -11.23 -8.88 1.02
CA LEU A 110 -12.14 -8.22 1.96
C LEU A 110 -12.77 -6.96 1.35
N THR A 111 -12.03 -6.20 0.53
CA THR A 111 -12.58 -5.07 -0.24
C THR A 111 -13.66 -5.56 -1.20
N ALA A 112 -13.40 -6.63 -1.95
CA ALA A 112 -14.36 -7.20 -2.89
C ALA A 112 -15.65 -7.68 -2.21
N ILE A 113 -15.53 -8.28 -1.03
CA ILE A 113 -16.67 -8.78 -0.24
C ILE A 113 -17.48 -7.61 0.33
N THR A 114 -16.82 -6.73 1.09
CA THR A 114 -17.49 -5.68 1.89
C THR A 114 -18.01 -4.53 1.03
N ARG A 115 -17.33 -4.20 -0.07
CA ARG A 115 -17.76 -3.15 -1.02
C ARG A 115 -18.49 -3.71 -2.23
N GLN A 116 -18.62 -5.03 -2.34
CA GLN A 116 -19.29 -5.74 -3.44
C GLN A 116 -18.72 -5.41 -4.83
N VAL A 117 -17.41 -5.16 -4.92
CA VAL A 117 -16.71 -4.83 -6.16
C VAL A 117 -15.91 -6.01 -6.69
N ASP A 118 -15.75 -6.09 -8.00
CA ASP A 118 -14.97 -7.15 -8.64
C ASP A 118 -13.50 -6.76 -8.89
N ALA A 119 -13.22 -5.46 -8.97
CA ALA A 119 -11.89 -4.88 -9.22
C ALA A 119 -11.76 -3.55 -8.50
N VAL A 120 -10.53 -3.07 -8.29
CA VAL A 120 -10.28 -1.70 -7.85
C VAL A 120 -9.28 -1.03 -8.77
N TYR A 121 -9.68 0.08 -9.38
CA TYR A 121 -8.80 0.96 -10.12
C TYR A 121 -8.21 1.99 -9.18
N ARG A 122 -6.90 2.17 -9.22
CA ARG A 122 -6.18 3.20 -8.48
C ARG A 122 -5.65 4.24 -9.46
N VAL A 123 -6.07 5.48 -9.29
CA VAL A 123 -5.62 6.62 -10.08
C VAL A 123 -4.86 7.56 -9.16
N SER A 124 -3.54 7.61 -9.31
CA SER A 124 -2.68 8.49 -8.53
C SER A 124 -2.15 9.59 -9.44
N LEU A 125 -2.62 10.82 -9.29
CA LEU A 125 -2.22 11.95 -10.15
C LEU A 125 -1.92 13.19 -9.30
N ASP A 126 -0.78 13.78 -9.57
CA ASP A 126 -0.36 15.07 -9.03
C ASP A 126 -0.42 16.15 -10.09
N TYR A 127 -0.79 17.34 -9.67
CA TYR A 127 -0.88 18.52 -10.52
C TYR A 127 0.00 19.63 -9.93
N VAL A 128 0.99 20.06 -10.72
CA VAL A 128 1.90 21.15 -10.34
C VAL A 128 1.78 22.26 -11.39
N GLU A 129 1.60 23.49 -10.91
CA GLU A 129 1.52 24.69 -11.74
C GLU A 129 2.69 25.61 -11.38
N ARG A 130 3.45 26.04 -12.38
CA ARG A 130 4.55 26.99 -12.24
C ARG A 130 4.31 28.15 -13.20
N SER A 131 4.68 29.34 -12.76
CA SER A 131 4.65 30.53 -13.61
C SER A 131 6.07 31.08 -13.74
N ARG A 132 6.44 31.48 -14.95
CA ARG A 132 7.72 32.12 -15.23
C ARG A 132 7.54 33.31 -16.19
N PRO A 133 8.50 34.23 -16.30
CA PRO A 133 8.48 35.25 -17.34
C PRO A 133 8.47 34.63 -18.73
N ALA A 134 7.69 35.22 -19.63
CA ALA A 134 7.65 34.86 -21.05
C ALA A 134 8.85 35.46 -21.78
N THR A 135 9.44 34.69 -22.70
CA THR A 135 10.45 35.23 -23.61
C THR A 135 9.81 36.05 -24.72
N ALA A 136 10.60 36.95 -25.34
CA ALA A 136 10.12 37.77 -26.46
C ALA A 136 9.57 36.91 -27.62
N THR A 137 10.20 35.75 -27.90
CA THR A 137 9.76 34.82 -28.93
C THR A 137 8.42 34.16 -28.58
N GLU A 138 8.24 33.69 -27.34
CA GLU A 138 6.97 33.11 -26.87
C GLU A 138 5.81 34.12 -26.96
N THR A 139 6.07 35.39 -26.64
CA THR A 139 5.05 36.45 -26.77
C THR A 139 4.76 36.87 -28.20
N ALA A 140 5.70 36.67 -29.13
CA ALA A 140 5.49 36.95 -30.55
C ALA A 140 4.60 35.88 -31.21
N GLU A 141 4.65 34.64 -30.72
CA GLU A 141 3.91 33.49 -31.25
C GLU A 141 2.51 33.31 -30.63
N LEU A 142 1.95 34.36 -30.03
CA LEU A 142 0.64 34.26 -29.37
C LEU A 142 -0.47 33.84 -30.33
N GLY A 143 -1.15 32.77 -29.94
CA GLY A 143 -2.36 32.31 -30.61
C GLY A 143 -3.48 33.36 -30.60
N PRO A 144 -4.47 33.25 -31.51
CA PRO A 144 -5.56 34.24 -31.64
C PRO A 144 -6.34 34.48 -30.35
N LEU A 145 -6.60 33.42 -29.57
CA LEU A 145 -7.31 33.51 -28.28
C LEU A 145 -6.52 34.29 -27.23
N ALA A 146 -5.21 34.04 -27.09
CA ALA A 146 -4.37 34.74 -26.13
C ALA A 146 -4.21 36.22 -26.51
N ARG A 147 -4.08 36.53 -27.81
CA ARG A 147 -4.13 37.92 -28.31
C ARG A 147 -5.46 38.61 -27.98
N GLY A 148 -6.57 37.90 -28.15
CA GLY A 148 -7.90 38.37 -27.74
C GLY A 148 -7.96 38.71 -26.25
N PHE A 149 -7.57 37.78 -25.39
CA PHE A 149 -7.55 38.00 -23.93
C PHE A 149 -6.63 39.15 -23.51
N ARG A 150 -5.46 39.30 -24.16
CA ARG A 150 -4.57 40.43 -23.95
C ARG A 150 -5.25 41.75 -24.31
N ALA A 151 -5.90 41.83 -25.47
CA ALA A 151 -6.55 43.06 -25.95
C ALA A 151 -7.68 43.55 -25.01
N VAL A 152 -8.36 42.62 -24.33
CA VAL A 152 -9.43 42.95 -23.35
C VAL A 152 -8.97 42.96 -21.89
N GLY A 153 -7.65 42.87 -21.64
CA GLY A 153 -7.08 42.96 -20.29
C GLY A 153 -7.33 41.76 -19.36
N LEU A 154 -7.66 40.59 -19.92
CA LEU A 154 -7.95 39.36 -19.15
C LEU A 154 -6.76 38.40 -19.05
N ALA A 155 -5.70 38.64 -19.83
CA ALA A 155 -4.47 37.84 -19.79
C ALA A 155 -3.53 38.34 -18.67
N ALA A 156 -2.65 37.47 -18.19
CA ALA A 156 -1.50 37.85 -17.38
C ALA A 156 -0.29 38.15 -18.31
N PRO A 157 -0.09 39.41 -18.74
CA PRO A 157 0.88 39.72 -19.77
C PRO A 157 2.32 39.41 -19.34
N GLY A 158 3.14 38.99 -20.30
CA GLY A 158 4.56 38.70 -20.07
C GLY A 158 4.83 37.48 -19.19
N THR A 159 3.83 36.62 -18.93
CA THR A 159 3.99 35.40 -18.12
C THR A 159 3.70 34.15 -18.92
N VAL A 160 4.36 33.05 -18.59
CA VAL A 160 4.06 31.69 -19.06
C VAL A 160 3.64 30.86 -17.87
N ARG A 161 2.51 30.16 -18.01
CA ARG A 161 2.08 29.11 -17.10
C ARG A 161 2.47 27.75 -17.66
N GLU A 162 3.17 26.98 -16.85
CA GLU A 162 3.49 25.57 -17.09
C GLU A 162 2.70 24.72 -16.10
N ALA A 163 1.81 23.87 -16.62
CA ALA A 163 0.99 22.97 -15.83
C ALA A 163 1.36 21.53 -16.15
N THR A 164 1.87 20.81 -15.15
CA THR A 164 2.30 19.42 -15.28
C THR A 164 1.38 18.52 -14.47
N THR A 165 0.78 17.52 -15.12
CA THR A 165 0.06 16.41 -14.47
C THR A 165 0.93 15.17 -14.58
N LYS A 166 1.25 14.53 -13.44
CA LYS A 166 2.11 13.34 -13.39
C LYS A 166 1.53 12.30 -12.43
N GLY A 167 1.69 11.03 -12.77
CA GLY A 167 1.39 9.92 -11.87
C GLY A 167 1.17 8.61 -12.61
N SER A 168 0.22 7.81 -12.15
CA SER A 168 -0.09 6.52 -12.74
C SER A 168 -1.54 6.10 -12.55
N VAL A 169 -1.98 5.23 -13.46
CA VAL A 169 -3.25 4.51 -13.38
C VAL A 169 -2.93 3.02 -13.27
N ASP A 170 -3.51 2.36 -12.29
CA ASP A 170 -3.33 0.94 -12.03
C ASP A 170 -4.70 0.26 -11.82
N ALA A 171 -4.78 -1.02 -12.17
CA ALA A 171 -5.92 -1.87 -11.86
C ALA A 171 -5.46 -2.91 -10.85
N LEU A 172 -5.83 -2.74 -9.58
CA LEU A 172 -5.57 -3.71 -8.55
C LEU A 172 -6.58 -4.87 -8.67
N LEU A 173 -6.07 -6.03 -9.05
CA LEU A 173 -6.79 -7.29 -8.96
C LEU A 173 -6.56 -7.89 -7.57
N PHE A 174 -7.63 -8.37 -6.95
CA PHE A 174 -7.62 -8.91 -5.59
C PHE A 174 -7.00 -10.31 -5.47
N THR A 175 -6.57 -10.88 -6.60
CA THR A 175 -5.82 -12.13 -6.66
C THR A 175 -4.35 -11.76 -6.81
N ALA A 176 -3.43 -12.39 -6.07
CA ALA A 176 -1.98 -12.08 -6.01
C ALA A 176 -1.21 -11.89 -7.34
N ARG A 177 -1.85 -12.01 -8.51
CA ARG A 177 -1.36 -11.40 -9.73
C ARG A 177 -1.41 -9.89 -9.53
N ARG A 178 -0.25 -9.22 -9.49
CA ARG A 178 -0.21 -7.78 -9.80
C ARG A 178 -1.09 -7.59 -11.02
N GLY A 179 -2.10 -6.73 -10.89
CA GLY A 179 -2.76 -6.25 -12.08
C GLY A 179 -1.72 -5.59 -12.98
N SER A 180 -2.12 -5.34 -14.23
CA SER A 180 -1.33 -4.67 -15.26
C SER A 180 -0.29 -3.70 -14.68
N ARG A 181 0.94 -3.70 -15.23
CA ARG A 181 1.96 -2.70 -14.85
C ARG A 181 1.32 -1.32 -14.82
N PRO A 182 1.53 -0.51 -13.76
CA PRO A 182 0.94 0.81 -13.68
C PRO A 182 1.23 1.60 -14.95
N ILE A 183 0.19 2.19 -15.54
CA ILE A 183 0.30 2.97 -16.76
C ILE A 183 0.73 4.38 -16.36
N PRO A 184 1.94 4.83 -16.74
CA PRO A 184 2.42 6.14 -16.36
C PRO A 184 1.63 7.22 -17.10
N VAL A 185 1.25 8.27 -16.38
CA VAL A 185 0.63 9.46 -16.95
C VAL A 185 1.57 10.62 -16.73
N VAL A 186 2.02 11.24 -17.82
CA VAL A 186 2.80 12.48 -17.77
C VAL A 186 2.35 13.39 -18.89
N ARG A 187 1.80 14.56 -18.52
CA ARG A 187 1.49 15.62 -19.47
C ARG A 187 1.86 16.98 -18.93
N THR A 188 2.54 17.74 -19.77
CA THR A 188 2.87 19.14 -19.52
C THR A 188 2.17 19.99 -20.56
N ALA A 189 1.47 21.03 -20.10
CA ALA A 189 0.87 22.04 -20.96
C ALA A 189 1.49 23.40 -20.62
N THR A 190 1.98 24.09 -21.64
CA THR A 190 2.52 25.44 -21.55
C THR A 190 1.53 26.43 -22.15
N GLN A 191 1.33 27.56 -21.47
CA GLN A 191 0.41 28.60 -21.90
C GLN A 191 1.04 29.96 -21.69
N VAL A 192 1.26 30.65 -22.79
CA VAL A 192 1.78 32.02 -22.80
C VAL A 192 0.61 32.97 -22.55
N GLU A 193 0.80 33.87 -21.60
CA GLU A 193 -0.16 34.85 -21.11
C GLU A 193 -1.52 34.23 -20.73
N PRO A 194 -1.52 33.37 -19.70
CA PRO A 194 -2.74 32.71 -19.27
C PRO A 194 -3.77 33.73 -18.79
N SER A 195 -5.05 33.41 -18.99
CA SER A 195 -6.19 34.10 -18.39
C SER A 195 -6.92 33.16 -17.45
N ALA A 196 -7.86 33.69 -16.66
CA ALA A 196 -8.78 32.88 -15.85
C ALA A 196 -9.64 31.93 -16.72
N LEU A 197 -9.82 32.27 -18.00
CA LEU A 197 -10.61 31.50 -18.97
C LEU A 197 -9.76 30.51 -19.78
N THR A 198 -8.43 30.60 -19.69
CA THR A 198 -7.56 29.70 -20.44
C THR A 198 -7.63 28.30 -19.82
N PRO A 199 -8.04 27.27 -20.58
CA PRO A 199 -8.33 25.95 -20.04
C PRO A 199 -7.08 25.32 -19.44
N ARG A 200 -7.22 24.71 -18.26
CA ARG A 200 -6.15 23.89 -17.66
C ARG A 200 -6.17 22.48 -18.26
N PRO A 201 -5.08 21.69 -18.11
CA PRO A 201 -5.08 20.28 -18.46
C PRO A 201 -6.31 19.56 -17.87
N ASP A 202 -7.05 18.85 -18.72
CA ASP A 202 -8.20 18.07 -18.27
C ASP A 202 -7.70 16.75 -17.66
N VAL A 203 -7.50 16.77 -16.34
CA VAL A 203 -7.08 15.61 -15.54
C VAL A 203 -7.99 14.41 -15.78
N ALA A 204 -9.30 14.63 -15.97
CA ALA A 204 -10.23 13.53 -16.19
C ALA A 204 -10.08 12.91 -17.58
N ALA A 205 -9.79 13.73 -18.60
CA ALA A 205 -9.46 13.23 -19.92
C ALA A 205 -8.15 12.43 -19.92
N LEU A 206 -7.12 12.91 -19.22
CA LEU A 206 -5.84 12.19 -19.09
C LEU A 206 -5.99 10.86 -18.38
N ALA A 207 -6.73 10.83 -17.27
CA ALA A 207 -7.05 9.58 -16.58
C ALA A 207 -7.87 8.66 -17.48
N SER A 208 -8.85 9.18 -18.22
CA SER A 208 -9.66 8.41 -19.15
C SER A 208 -8.85 7.81 -20.29
N GLU A 209 -7.86 8.52 -20.81
CA GLU A 209 -6.96 8.03 -21.86
C GLU A 209 -6.14 6.85 -21.33
N ALA A 210 -5.47 7.03 -20.20
CA ALA A 210 -4.70 5.96 -19.57
C ALA A 210 -5.56 4.75 -19.15
N LEU A 211 -6.82 4.97 -18.75
CA LEU A 211 -7.76 3.89 -18.45
C LEU A 211 -8.12 3.02 -19.67
N ARG A 212 -8.04 3.56 -20.90
CA ARG A 212 -8.28 2.77 -22.13
C ARG A 212 -7.15 1.80 -22.43
N ASP A 213 -5.95 2.12 -21.97
CA ASP A 213 -4.76 1.29 -22.17
C ASP A 213 -4.69 0.14 -21.15
N ILE A 214 -5.53 0.16 -20.12
CA ILE A 214 -5.65 -0.96 -19.18
C ILE A 214 -6.39 -2.11 -19.89
N PRO A 215 -5.84 -3.33 -19.89
CA PRO A 215 -6.52 -4.47 -20.48
C PRO A 215 -7.93 -4.64 -19.87
N PRO A 216 -8.92 -5.07 -20.68
CA PRO A 216 -10.29 -5.22 -20.21
C PRO A 216 -10.34 -6.14 -19.00
N PHE A 217 -11.07 -5.70 -17.98
CA PHE A 217 -11.20 -6.42 -16.73
C PHE A 217 -11.78 -7.81 -16.96
N ARG A 218 -11.11 -8.83 -16.40
CA ARG A 218 -11.64 -10.19 -16.28
C ARG A 218 -11.95 -10.47 -14.81
N ALA A 219 -13.16 -10.95 -14.57
CA ALA A 219 -13.58 -11.33 -13.23
C ALA A 219 -12.60 -12.34 -12.61
N PRO A 220 -12.30 -12.24 -11.31
CA PRO A 220 -11.43 -13.18 -10.63
C PRO A 220 -12.01 -14.59 -10.70
N GLU A 221 -11.15 -15.58 -10.86
CA GLU A 221 -11.52 -16.98 -10.63
C GLU A 221 -11.66 -17.23 -9.13
N TRP A 222 -12.79 -16.81 -8.54
CA TRP A 222 -13.01 -16.84 -7.10
C TRP A 222 -12.83 -18.23 -6.47
N ASP A 223 -13.20 -19.29 -7.19
CA ASP A 223 -12.95 -20.68 -6.77
C ASP A 223 -11.46 -20.99 -6.60
N THR A 224 -10.63 -20.51 -7.53
CA THR A 224 -9.15 -20.67 -7.49
C THR A 224 -8.56 -19.81 -6.37
N VAL A 225 -9.05 -18.59 -6.19
CA VAL A 225 -8.63 -17.67 -5.13
C VAL A 225 -8.93 -18.28 -3.75
N ALA A 226 -10.15 -18.78 -3.56
CA ALA A 226 -10.60 -19.37 -2.32
C ALA A 226 -9.73 -20.57 -1.90
N ARG A 227 -9.44 -21.48 -2.83
CA ARG A 227 -8.54 -22.62 -2.59
C ARG A 227 -7.13 -22.17 -2.22
N ARG A 228 -6.60 -21.16 -2.91
CA ARG A 228 -5.26 -20.62 -2.64
C ARG A 228 -5.18 -19.98 -1.27
N LEU A 229 -6.20 -19.22 -0.85
CA LEU A 229 -6.26 -18.60 0.47
C LEU A 229 -6.20 -19.64 1.59
N VAL A 230 -6.94 -20.74 1.46
CA VAL A 230 -6.84 -21.86 2.42
C VAL A 230 -5.43 -22.44 2.44
N ALA A 231 -4.87 -22.74 1.26
CA ALA A 231 -3.53 -23.33 1.13
C ALA A 231 -2.42 -22.40 1.66
N SER A 232 -2.58 -21.08 1.56
CA SER A 232 -1.62 -20.08 2.04
C SER A 232 -1.79 -19.74 3.52
N GLY A 233 -2.68 -20.44 4.25
CA GLY A 233 -2.89 -20.17 5.68
C GLY A 233 -3.72 -18.92 5.97
N CYS A 234 -4.63 -18.53 5.06
CA CYS A 234 -5.60 -17.43 5.21
C CYS A 234 -7.05 -17.96 5.28
N PRO A 235 -7.36 -18.87 6.22
CA PRO A 235 -8.65 -19.56 6.25
C PRO A 235 -9.85 -18.65 6.55
N PHE A 236 -9.70 -17.58 7.34
CA PHE A 236 -10.80 -16.65 7.64
C PHE A 236 -11.21 -15.85 6.41
N VAL A 237 -10.25 -15.30 5.65
CA VAL A 237 -10.55 -14.62 4.38
C VAL A 237 -11.19 -15.59 3.38
N ALA A 238 -10.70 -16.84 3.31
CA ALA A 238 -11.31 -17.89 2.48
C ALA A 238 -12.75 -18.21 2.89
N LEU A 239 -13.02 -18.32 4.20
CA LEU A 239 -14.36 -18.55 4.73
C LEU A 239 -15.30 -17.38 4.39
N ALA A 240 -14.83 -16.14 4.56
CA ALA A 240 -15.58 -14.93 4.21
C ALA A 240 -15.90 -14.87 2.71
N LEU A 241 -14.97 -15.29 1.85
CA LEU A 241 -15.20 -15.35 0.41
C LEU A 241 -16.26 -16.39 0.03
N ALA A 242 -16.25 -17.55 0.68
CA ALA A 242 -17.27 -18.58 0.50
C ALA A 242 -18.65 -18.14 1.01
N ASP A 243 -18.69 -17.44 2.15
CA ASP A 243 -19.91 -16.86 2.72
C ASP A 243 -20.54 -15.78 1.82
N ALA A 244 -19.70 -14.95 1.19
CA ALA A 244 -20.14 -13.89 0.28
C ALA A 244 -20.79 -14.40 -1.02
N GLY A 245 -20.89 -15.72 -1.23
CA GLY A 245 -21.49 -16.33 -2.41
C GLY A 245 -20.69 -16.08 -3.70
N LEU A 246 -19.42 -15.71 -3.58
CA LEU A 246 -18.54 -15.40 -4.72
C LEU A 246 -18.00 -16.66 -5.41
N THR A 247 -18.07 -17.80 -4.74
CA THR A 247 -17.61 -19.10 -5.25
C THR A 247 -18.77 -19.93 -5.76
N SER A 248 -18.50 -20.90 -6.64
CA SER A 248 -19.49 -21.91 -7.01
C SER A 248 -19.95 -22.68 -5.78
N ALA A 249 -21.21 -23.14 -5.73
CA ALA A 249 -21.75 -23.83 -4.56
C ALA A 249 -20.91 -25.05 -4.12
N ARG A 250 -20.31 -25.76 -5.09
CA ARG A 250 -19.41 -26.90 -4.80
C ARG A 250 -18.09 -26.42 -4.20
N ALA A 251 -17.45 -25.41 -4.79
CA ALA A 251 -16.19 -24.88 -4.28
C ALA A 251 -16.38 -24.22 -2.91
N GLY A 252 -17.44 -23.45 -2.71
CA GLY A 252 -17.77 -22.79 -1.45
C GLY A 252 -17.94 -23.77 -0.29
N ARG A 253 -18.64 -24.90 -0.52
CA ARG A 253 -18.73 -25.98 0.49
C ARG A 253 -17.37 -26.55 0.85
N ALA A 254 -16.54 -26.88 -0.16
CA ALA A 254 -15.22 -27.46 0.08
C ALA A 254 -14.29 -26.47 0.82
N VAL A 255 -14.30 -25.20 0.42
CA VAL A 255 -13.51 -24.13 1.05
C VAL A 255 -13.96 -23.90 2.48
N ARG A 256 -15.27 -23.82 2.74
CA ARG A 256 -15.82 -23.66 4.09
C ARG A 256 -15.36 -24.79 5.01
N THR A 257 -15.47 -26.03 4.58
CA THR A 257 -15.02 -27.19 5.36
C THR A 257 -13.52 -27.11 5.65
N ALA A 258 -12.70 -26.83 4.64
CA ALA A 258 -11.24 -26.77 4.80
C ALA A 258 -10.81 -25.60 5.70
N ALA A 259 -11.36 -24.41 5.50
CA ALA A 259 -11.07 -23.23 6.30
C ALA A 259 -11.43 -23.43 7.78
N LEU A 260 -12.63 -23.95 8.07
CA LEU A 260 -13.06 -24.23 9.45
C LEU A 260 -12.17 -25.29 10.11
N ALA A 261 -11.73 -26.31 9.36
CA ALA A 261 -10.79 -27.31 9.87
C ALA A 261 -9.44 -26.67 10.25
N THR A 262 -8.86 -25.85 9.37
CA THR A 262 -7.61 -25.13 9.64
C THR A 262 -7.72 -24.18 10.83
N ILE A 263 -8.84 -23.43 10.94
CA ILE A 263 -9.08 -22.52 12.06
C ILE A 263 -9.16 -23.28 13.39
N ARG A 264 -9.92 -24.38 13.43
CA ARG A 264 -10.06 -25.19 14.65
C ARG A 264 -8.72 -25.74 15.11
N GLU A 265 -7.90 -26.20 14.18
CA GLU A 265 -6.58 -26.73 14.53
C GLU A 265 -5.64 -25.63 15.04
N ALA A 266 -5.66 -24.45 14.40
CA ALA A 266 -4.91 -23.29 14.88
C ALA A 266 -5.35 -22.84 16.29
N ALA A 267 -6.64 -22.87 16.57
CA ALA A 267 -7.18 -22.53 17.89
C ALA A 267 -6.72 -23.53 18.96
N LYS A 268 -6.75 -24.84 18.68
CA LYS A 268 -6.24 -25.87 19.61
C LYS A 268 -4.76 -25.72 19.92
N HIS A 269 -3.93 -25.45 18.91
CA HIS A 269 -2.49 -25.24 19.11
C HIS A 269 -2.19 -24.02 19.99
N ARG A 270 -3.05 -22.99 19.96
CA ARG A 270 -2.89 -21.81 20.81
C ARG A 270 -3.19 -22.11 22.28
N VAL A 271 -4.25 -22.88 22.55
CA VAL A 271 -4.60 -23.33 23.91
C VAL A 271 -3.46 -24.17 24.49
N ARG A 272 -2.96 -25.17 23.73
CA ARG A 272 -1.83 -26.01 24.17
C ARG A 272 -0.58 -25.20 24.53
N ARG A 273 -0.19 -24.22 23.70
CA ARG A 273 0.96 -23.36 24.03
C ARG A 273 0.74 -22.53 25.30
N ALA A 274 -0.48 -22.00 25.50
CA ALA A 274 -0.78 -21.25 26.72
C ALA A 274 -0.73 -22.15 27.97
N ASP A 275 -1.19 -23.40 27.86
CA ASP A 275 -1.09 -24.40 28.94
C ASP A 275 0.37 -24.80 29.20
N ASP A 276 1.19 -24.98 28.16
CA ASP A 276 2.62 -25.29 28.27
C ASP A 276 3.40 -24.12 28.91
N ASP A 277 3.12 -22.88 28.51
CA ASP A 277 3.71 -21.66 29.07
C ASP A 277 3.32 -21.49 30.55
N ALA A 278 2.07 -21.79 30.91
CA ALA A 278 1.59 -21.78 32.29
C ALA A 278 2.26 -22.89 33.13
N ALA A 279 2.46 -24.08 32.56
CA ALA A 279 3.14 -25.19 33.23
C ALA A 279 4.65 -24.94 33.43
N HIS A 280 5.28 -24.16 32.55
CA HIS A 280 6.70 -23.80 32.64
C HIS A 280 6.96 -22.52 33.48
N GLY A 281 5.97 -21.65 33.63
CA GLY A 281 6.03 -20.46 34.48
C GLY A 281 6.06 -20.74 35.99
N LEU A 282 5.61 -21.93 36.43
CA LEU A 282 5.57 -22.31 37.86
C LEU A 282 6.91 -22.84 38.42
N LYS A 283 7.97 -22.98 37.61
CA LYS A 283 9.29 -23.46 38.09
C LYS A 283 10.33 -22.36 38.33
N ARG A 284 9.97 -21.08 38.20
CA ARG A 284 10.90 -19.95 38.43
C ARG A 284 10.73 -19.34 39.82
N GLY A 285 10.83 -20.19 40.84
CA GLY A 285 10.61 -19.81 42.23
C GLY A 285 11.31 -20.72 43.22
N GLU A 286 12.59 -21.02 43.00
CA GLU A 286 13.50 -21.48 44.07
C GLU A 286 14.94 -21.31 43.58
N ALA A 287 15.59 -20.26 44.09
CA ALA A 287 17.03 -20.09 43.95
C ALA A 287 17.72 -21.00 44.98
N PRO A 288 18.65 -21.88 44.58
CA PRO A 288 19.60 -22.45 45.52
C PRO A 288 20.64 -21.39 45.85
N GLU A 289 20.84 -21.13 47.14
CA GLU A 289 21.88 -20.26 47.69
C GLU A 289 23.26 -20.63 47.13
N LEU A 290 23.97 -19.64 46.60
CA LEU A 290 25.40 -19.72 46.29
C LEU A 290 26.21 -19.48 47.58
N PRO A 291 27.30 -20.22 47.84
CA PRO A 291 28.27 -19.79 48.84
C PRO A 291 29.21 -18.72 48.27
N GLU A 292 29.45 -17.69 49.08
CA GLU A 292 30.45 -16.64 48.89
C GLU A 292 31.89 -17.18 48.82
N ALA A 293 32.75 -16.57 47.99
CA ALA A 293 34.13 -16.25 48.35
C ALA A 293 34.83 -15.36 47.28
N SER A 294 35.17 -14.14 47.71
CA SER A 294 36.48 -13.48 47.59
C SER A 294 37.08 -13.10 46.22
N ALA A 295 37.31 -11.78 46.06
CA ALA A 295 38.47 -11.20 45.37
C ALA A 295 39.45 -10.65 46.45
N PRO A 296 40.61 -10.00 46.15
CA PRO A 296 41.33 -9.75 44.88
C PRO A 296 42.87 -9.96 44.98
N ASP A 297 43.62 -9.65 43.90
CA ASP A 297 44.99 -9.04 43.82
C ASP A 297 45.71 -9.46 42.53
N ALA A 298 46.72 -8.79 41.96
CA ALA A 298 47.08 -7.40 41.66
C ALA A 298 48.37 -7.46 40.78
N ALA A 299 48.74 -6.35 40.12
CA ALA A 299 50.03 -6.00 39.48
C ALA A 299 50.35 -6.59 38.08
N ALA A 300 50.94 -5.88 37.10
CA ALA A 300 51.45 -4.49 37.01
C ALA A 300 51.86 -4.17 35.54
N ASP A 301 51.76 -2.86 35.19
CA ASP A 301 52.70 -1.98 34.45
C ASP A 301 53.27 -2.36 33.06
N ALA A 302 53.57 -1.47 32.09
CA ALA A 302 53.66 0.00 31.96
C ALA A 302 53.55 0.33 30.43
N GLY A 303 52.96 1.44 29.99
CA GLY A 303 53.61 2.76 29.74
C GLY A 303 53.66 3.04 28.21
N SER A 304 53.54 4.23 27.62
CA SER A 304 53.50 5.64 28.06
C SER A 304 53.07 6.49 26.84
N SER A 305 52.10 7.43 26.97
CA SER A 305 52.22 8.93 26.92
C SER A 305 52.64 9.53 25.55
N ALA A 306 52.15 10.68 25.04
CA ALA A 306 51.51 11.87 25.63
C ALA A 306 50.83 12.74 24.54
N GLY A 307 49.92 13.64 24.97
CA GLY A 307 49.48 14.81 24.20
C GLY A 307 48.10 15.33 24.65
N GLY A 308 48.07 16.30 25.57
CA GLY A 308 46.86 16.73 26.28
C GLY A 308 46.14 17.98 25.76
N SER A 309 44.94 18.16 26.34
CA SER A 309 44.20 19.40 26.62
C SER A 309 43.45 20.13 25.50
N SER A 310 42.11 20.07 25.54
CA SER A 310 41.25 21.19 25.95
C SER A 310 39.77 20.83 25.72
N GLY A 311 38.90 21.38 26.56
CA GLY A 311 37.57 20.84 26.83
C GLY A 311 36.57 20.90 25.68
N THR A 312 35.84 19.81 25.55
CA THR A 312 34.41 19.76 25.18
C THR A 312 33.89 18.49 25.84
N PRO A 313 32.77 18.49 26.60
CA PRO A 313 32.18 17.23 27.04
C PRO A 313 31.86 16.45 25.75
N ALA A 314 32.55 15.33 25.55
CA ALA A 314 32.22 14.43 24.46
C ALA A 314 30.72 14.08 24.59
N PRO A 315 29.91 14.25 23.52
CA PRO A 315 28.54 13.81 23.56
C PRO A 315 28.53 12.31 23.90
N ALA A 316 27.58 11.92 24.75
CA ALA A 316 27.30 10.54 25.13
C ALA A 316 27.47 9.59 23.93
N PRO A 317 27.99 8.35 24.14
CA PRO A 317 28.42 7.48 23.05
C PRO A 317 27.33 7.38 21.98
N ALA A 318 27.68 7.88 20.79
CA ALA A 318 26.81 7.95 19.65
C ALA A 318 26.16 6.58 19.40
N GLN A 319 24.83 6.57 19.43
CA GLN A 319 23.92 5.54 18.93
C GLN A 319 24.57 4.61 17.87
N GLN A 320 25.18 3.50 18.32
CA GLN A 320 26.12 2.72 17.50
C GLN A 320 25.48 1.98 16.30
N TYR A 321 24.15 1.90 16.22
CA TYR A 321 23.45 1.20 15.14
C TYR A 321 22.33 2.06 14.56
N SER A 322 22.40 2.39 13.26
CA SER A 322 21.29 3.05 12.56
C SER A 322 20.09 2.10 12.42
N CYS A 323 18.88 2.65 12.31
CA CYS A 323 17.67 1.86 12.07
C CYS A 323 17.75 1.00 10.81
N SER A 324 18.39 1.51 9.74
CA SER A 324 18.70 0.74 8.53
C SER A 324 19.56 -0.49 8.80
N THR A 325 20.53 -0.37 9.70
CA THR A 325 21.43 -1.47 10.09
C THR A 325 20.69 -2.49 10.95
N LEU A 326 19.92 -2.04 11.95
CA LEU A 326 19.13 -2.91 12.82
C LEU A 326 18.06 -3.67 12.04
N CYS A 327 17.31 -2.99 11.17
CA CYS A 327 16.32 -3.62 10.32
C CYS A 327 16.95 -4.58 9.31
N GLY A 328 18.12 -4.25 8.76
CA GLY A 328 18.88 -5.17 7.90
C GLY A 328 19.22 -6.47 8.62
N MET A 329 19.76 -6.38 9.85
CA MET A 329 20.07 -7.56 10.67
C MET A 329 18.82 -8.37 11.02
N HIS A 330 17.73 -7.69 11.39
CA HIS A 330 16.46 -8.36 11.72
C HIS A 330 15.87 -9.13 10.54
N MET A 331 15.92 -8.55 9.33
CA MET A 331 15.47 -9.22 8.09
C MET A 331 16.26 -10.50 7.84
N ILE A 332 17.59 -10.41 7.94
CA ILE A 332 18.48 -11.54 7.69
C ILE A 332 18.21 -12.66 8.70
N GLU A 333 18.02 -12.33 9.98
CA GLU A 333 17.65 -13.34 10.98
C GLU A 333 16.28 -13.96 10.74
N LEU A 334 15.30 -13.18 10.30
CA LEU A 334 13.97 -13.67 9.99
C LEU A 334 14.03 -14.74 8.89
N CYS A 335 14.82 -14.51 7.84
CA CYS A 335 15.03 -15.51 6.79
C CYS A 335 15.93 -16.68 7.25
N ASN A 336 17.00 -16.41 7.99
CA ASN A 336 17.95 -17.45 8.44
C ASN A 336 17.34 -18.42 9.45
N ARG A 337 16.38 -17.96 10.25
CA ARG A 337 15.71 -18.78 11.29
C ARG A 337 14.34 -19.30 10.88
N ASP A 338 13.92 -19.09 9.62
CA ASP A 338 12.65 -19.61 9.14
C ASP A 338 12.72 -21.13 8.92
N LYS A 339 12.37 -21.88 9.96
CA LYS A 339 12.37 -23.35 9.94
C LYS A 339 11.54 -23.92 8.79
N ILE A 340 10.42 -23.30 8.42
CA ILE A 340 9.56 -23.78 7.34
C ILE A 340 10.29 -23.65 6.01
N LEU A 341 11.00 -22.54 5.81
CA LEU A 341 11.81 -22.31 4.63
C LEU A 341 12.93 -23.38 4.52
N TRP A 342 13.64 -23.66 5.61
CA TRP A 342 14.66 -24.72 5.65
C TRP A 342 14.09 -26.12 5.35
N ASP A 343 13.00 -26.48 6.01
CA ASP A 343 12.36 -27.79 5.86
C ASP A 343 11.82 -28.00 4.44
N SER A 344 11.22 -26.96 3.83
CA SER A 344 10.67 -27.02 2.47
C SER A 344 11.73 -27.21 1.38
N HIS A 345 12.97 -26.82 1.65
CA HIS A 345 14.11 -26.98 0.76
C HIS A 345 14.97 -28.21 1.10
N GLY A 346 14.57 -29.01 2.10
CA GLY A 346 15.28 -30.23 2.51
C GLY A 346 16.69 -29.97 3.01
N ARG A 347 16.96 -28.76 3.51
CA ARG A 347 18.29 -28.34 3.99
C ARG A 347 18.31 -28.32 5.50
N ARG A 348 19.42 -28.75 6.08
CA ARG A 348 19.61 -28.71 7.53
C ARG A 348 19.98 -27.29 7.95
N TRP A 349 19.28 -26.78 8.95
CA TRP A 349 19.62 -25.50 9.56
C TRP A 349 20.98 -25.57 10.27
N GLU A 350 21.82 -24.57 10.03
CA GLU A 350 23.14 -24.44 10.65
C GLU A 350 23.26 -23.07 11.32
N PRO A 351 23.90 -22.97 12.50
CA PRO A 351 24.10 -21.69 13.18
C PRO A 351 25.05 -20.81 12.37
N THR A 352 24.65 -19.56 12.14
CA THR A 352 25.49 -18.54 11.49
C THR A 352 25.55 -17.28 12.35
N ALA A 353 26.62 -16.50 12.20
CA ALA A 353 26.73 -15.21 12.86
C ALA A 353 25.54 -14.30 12.47
N CYS A 354 24.97 -13.61 13.46
CA CYS A 354 23.75 -12.85 13.23
C CYS A 354 23.95 -11.74 12.19
N GLY A 355 22.95 -11.53 11.34
CA GLY A 355 22.99 -10.51 10.30
C GLY A 355 23.90 -10.88 9.12
N THR A 356 24.39 -12.12 9.06
CA THR A 356 25.16 -12.64 7.93
C THR A 356 24.22 -13.25 6.90
N MET A 357 24.18 -12.67 5.71
CA MET A 357 23.48 -13.29 4.57
C MET A 357 24.19 -14.59 4.20
N ARG A 358 23.40 -15.63 3.94
CA ARG A 358 23.92 -16.91 3.48
C ARG A 358 23.75 -17.08 1.97
N GLU A 359 24.56 -17.96 1.41
CA GLU A 359 24.72 -18.09 -0.03
C GLU A 359 23.65 -18.98 -0.70
N GLU A 360 22.85 -19.70 0.10
CA GLU A 360 21.82 -20.61 -0.40
C GLU A 360 20.78 -19.85 -1.24
N ALA A 361 20.49 -20.38 -2.43
CA ALA A 361 19.62 -19.72 -3.40
C ALA A 361 18.21 -19.39 -2.85
N PHE A 362 17.67 -20.24 -1.96
CA PHE A 362 16.35 -20.02 -1.36
C PHE A 362 16.36 -18.92 -0.28
N LEU A 363 17.49 -18.73 0.43
CA LEU A 363 17.66 -17.63 1.37
C LEU A 363 17.90 -16.32 0.63
N LYS A 364 18.69 -16.33 -0.44
CA LYS A 364 18.85 -15.17 -1.33
C LYS A 364 17.51 -14.68 -1.87
N GLU A 365 16.64 -15.60 -2.27
CA GLU A 365 15.29 -15.24 -2.71
C GLU A 365 14.45 -14.71 -1.53
N CYS A 366 14.55 -15.27 -0.33
CA CYS A 366 13.91 -14.71 0.88
C CYS A 366 14.36 -13.27 1.15
N TYR A 367 15.67 -13.00 1.20
CA TYR A 367 16.21 -11.66 1.43
C TYR A 367 15.72 -10.68 0.37
N ARG A 368 15.76 -11.11 -0.90
CA ARG A 368 15.33 -10.30 -2.03
C ARG A 368 13.83 -9.98 -1.96
N GLN A 369 13.00 -10.95 -1.60
CA GLN A 369 11.55 -10.75 -1.46
C GLN A 369 11.22 -9.82 -0.29
N GLN A 370 11.89 -9.98 0.85
CA GLN A 370 11.69 -9.09 1.99
C GLN A 370 12.03 -7.63 1.63
N TRP A 371 13.14 -7.40 0.93
CA TRP A 371 13.56 -6.06 0.51
C TRP A 371 12.68 -5.46 -0.61
N LEU A 372 12.27 -6.26 -1.60
CA LEU A 372 11.46 -5.81 -2.73
C LEU A 372 9.97 -5.65 -2.40
N SER A 373 9.50 -6.23 -1.29
CA SER A 373 8.09 -6.17 -0.91
C SER A 373 7.65 -4.78 -0.47
N GLY A 374 8.57 -3.89 -0.06
CA GLY A 374 8.27 -2.60 0.58
C GLY A 374 7.63 -2.73 1.97
N ALA A 375 6.95 -3.85 2.24
CA ALA A 375 6.33 -4.18 3.52
C ALA A 375 7.36 -4.25 4.66
N PHE A 376 8.59 -4.70 4.39
CA PHE A 376 9.65 -4.70 5.41
C PHE A 376 10.12 -3.28 5.76
N HIS A 377 10.17 -2.37 4.77
CA HIS A 377 10.50 -0.97 4.99
C HIS A 377 9.42 -0.30 5.86
N ASP A 378 8.14 -0.49 5.51
CA ASP A 378 7.02 0.09 6.26
C ASP A 378 6.83 -0.52 7.66
N ALA A 379 7.20 -1.80 7.85
CA ALA A 379 7.02 -2.51 9.12
C ALA A 379 8.20 -2.38 10.08
N CYS A 380 9.42 -2.15 9.59
CA CYS A 380 10.63 -2.06 10.43
C CYS A 380 11.26 -0.67 10.40
N LEU A 381 11.54 -0.12 9.21
CA LEU A 381 12.27 1.14 9.08
C LEU A 381 11.45 2.34 9.54
N VAL A 382 10.19 2.43 9.09
CA VAL A 382 9.31 3.55 9.44
C VAL A 382 9.05 3.64 10.96
N PRO A 383 8.74 2.54 11.68
CA PRO A 383 8.59 2.59 13.14
C PRO A 383 9.90 2.87 13.86
N CYS A 384 11.03 2.29 13.41
CA CYS A 384 12.33 2.52 14.04
C CYS A 384 12.79 3.99 13.93
N GLU A 385 12.56 4.63 12.79
CA GLU A 385 12.98 6.02 12.56
C GLU A 385 12.05 7.06 13.17
N ARG A 386 10.77 6.73 13.39
CA ARG A 386 9.75 7.67 13.91
C ARG A 386 9.50 7.58 15.41
N GLU A 387 9.75 6.44 16.03
CA GLU A 387 9.40 6.18 17.43
C GLU A 387 10.61 5.62 18.18
N GLU A 388 11.02 6.26 19.29
CA GLU A 388 12.11 5.74 20.14
C GLU A 388 11.78 4.35 20.69
N GLU A 389 10.53 4.10 21.11
CA GLU A 389 10.05 2.77 21.50
C GLU A 389 10.18 1.72 20.39
N GLY A 390 10.03 2.12 19.13
CA GLY A 390 10.15 1.22 17.98
C GLY A 390 11.59 0.74 17.80
N ARG A 391 12.55 1.63 18.05
CA ARG A 391 13.98 1.32 18.01
C ARG A 391 14.42 0.46 19.19
N ASP A 392 13.95 0.76 20.40
CA ASP A 392 14.31 0.00 21.60
C ASP A 392 13.78 -1.44 21.54
N ARG A 393 12.54 -1.64 21.07
CA ARG A 393 11.99 -2.98 20.81
C ARG A 393 12.80 -3.76 19.79
N LEU A 394 13.32 -3.09 18.77
CA LEU A 394 14.15 -3.74 17.74
C LEU A 394 15.53 -4.12 18.30
N LEU A 395 16.10 -3.28 19.16
CA LEU A 395 17.33 -3.59 19.89
C LEU A 395 17.12 -4.80 20.82
N ASP A 396 16.03 -4.84 21.58
CA ASP A 396 15.69 -5.96 22.47
C ASP A 396 15.48 -7.27 21.69
N LEU A 397 14.78 -7.22 20.56
CA LEU A 397 14.58 -8.38 19.68
C LEU A 397 15.91 -8.93 19.15
N LEU A 398 16.82 -8.04 18.76
CA LEU A 398 18.13 -8.44 18.25
C LEU A 398 19.06 -8.92 19.37
N GLN A 399 19.00 -8.33 20.56
CA GLN A 399 19.72 -8.81 21.74
C GLN A 399 19.22 -10.20 22.16
N GLY A 400 17.89 -10.40 22.23
CA GLY A 400 17.29 -11.71 22.54
C GLY A 400 17.56 -12.77 21.48
N ALA A 401 17.82 -12.36 20.23
CA ALA A 401 18.29 -13.24 19.17
C ALA A 401 19.80 -13.55 19.24
N GLY A 402 20.55 -12.88 20.13
CA GLY A 402 22.02 -13.03 20.26
C GLY A 402 22.82 -12.22 19.24
N CYS A 403 22.20 -11.24 18.59
CA CYS A 403 22.80 -10.42 17.52
C CYS A 403 23.62 -9.23 18.01
N LEU A 404 23.27 -8.72 19.19
CA LEU A 404 23.90 -7.56 19.81
C LEU A 404 24.39 -7.97 21.20
N ARG A 405 25.53 -7.43 21.63
CA ARG A 405 26.04 -7.66 22.99
C ARG A 405 25.17 -6.88 23.98
N HIS A 406 24.78 -7.51 25.08
CA HIS A 406 24.18 -6.79 26.21
C HIS A 406 25.22 -5.82 26.78
N HIS A 407 24.89 -4.53 26.80
CA HIS A 407 25.56 -3.60 27.68
C HIS A 407 24.80 -3.59 29.01
N PRO A 408 25.41 -4.02 30.12
CA PRO A 408 24.82 -3.81 31.43
C PRO A 408 24.71 -2.29 31.65
N SER A 409 23.51 -1.86 32.04
CA SER A 409 23.19 -0.48 32.40
C SER A 409 23.82 -0.11 33.73
#